data_AF-A0ABD0NGH7-F1
#
_entry.id   AF-A0ABD0NGH7-F1
#
_cell.length_a   1.000
_cell.length_b   1.000
_cell.length_c   1.000
_cell.angle_alpha   90.00
_cell.angle_beta   90.00
_cell.angle_gamma   90.00
#
_symmetry.space_group_name_H-M   'P 1'
#
loop_
_entity.id
_entity.type
_entity.pdbx_description
1 polymer ?
#
loop_
_entity_poly.entity_id
_entity_poly.type
_entity_poly.pdbx_seq_one_letter_code
_entity_poly.pdbx_strand_id
1 'polypeptide(L)' 'FLGPAADEACQFVTGIVGKNPLLLKELNLSEHELGYTRVNQIVALLQDKHCQVNTL' A
#
# COMPACT_ATOMS: atom_id res chain seq x y z
N PHE A 1 -11.19 2.14 -0.75
CA PHE A 1 -10.55 1.38 0.33
C PHE A 1 -11.54 0.39 0.91
N LEU A 2 -11.17 -0.90 0.93
CA LEU A 2 -11.93 -2.02 1.47
C LEU A 2 -12.16 -1.92 3.00
N GLY A 3 -11.47 -0.98 3.66
CA GLY A 3 -11.62 -0.69 5.07
C GLY A 3 -10.55 0.29 5.56
N PRO A 4 -10.55 0.64 6.86
CA PRO A 4 -9.60 1.59 7.44
C PRO A 4 -8.14 1.14 7.29
N ALA A 5 -7.86 -0.17 7.37
CA ALA A 5 -6.52 -0.71 7.16
C ALA A 5 -5.95 -0.40 5.76
N ALA A 6 -6.80 -0.44 4.71
CA ALA A 6 -6.39 -0.12 3.35
C ALA A 6 -6.17 1.40 3.17
N ASP A 7 -6.96 2.24 3.83
CA ASP A 7 -6.78 3.69 3.81
C ASP A 7 -5.48 4.10 4.53
N GLU A 8 -5.23 3.54 5.72
CA GLU A 8 -3.99 3.75 6.48
C GLU A 8 -2.75 3.31 5.69
N ALA A 9 -2.81 2.15 5.03
CA ALA A 9 -1.76 1.72 4.12
C ALA A 9 -1.57 2.68 2.95
N CYS A 10 -2.65 3.18 2.33
CA CYS A 10 -2.55 4.12 1.23
C CYS A 10 -1.83 5.41 1.65
N GLN A 11 -2.18 5.96 2.82
CA GLN A 11 -1.54 7.16 3.35
C GLN A 11 -0.06 6.91 3.67
N PHE A 12 0.26 5.78 4.30
CA PHE A 12 1.64 5.41 4.61
C PHE A 12 2.49 5.29 3.34
N VAL A 13 2.00 4.52 2.36
CA VAL A 13 2.72 4.31 1.09
C VAL A 13 2.87 5.64 0.34
N THR A 14 1.82 6.48 0.33
CA THR A 14 1.89 7.83 -0.26
C THR A 14 3.01 8.66 0.39
N GLY A 15 3.19 8.55 1.71
CA GLY A 15 4.28 9.21 2.43
C GLY A 15 5.67 8.73 2.02
N ILE A 16 5.83 7.47 1.66
CA ILE A 16 7.10 6.90 1.19
C ILE A 16 7.39 7.32 -0.26
N VAL A 17 6.44 7.07 -1.16
CA VAL A 17 6.66 7.21 -2.61
C VAL A 17 6.36 8.62 -3.13
N GLY A 18 5.77 9.48 -2.29
CA GLY A 18 5.39 10.86 -2.63
C GLY A 18 4.28 10.96 -3.68
N LYS A 19 3.61 9.86 -4.00
CA LYS A 19 2.59 9.77 -5.06
C LYS A 19 1.44 8.88 -4.58
N ASN A 20 0.27 9.04 -5.20
CA ASN A 20 -0.88 8.20 -4.91
C ASN A 20 -0.61 6.74 -5.38
N PRO A 21 -0.56 5.76 -4.47
CA PRO A 21 -0.26 4.38 -4.81
C PRO A 21 -1.31 3.70 -5.68
N LEU A 22 -2.55 4.22 -5.69
CA LEU A 22 -3.62 3.71 -6.56
C LEU A 22 -3.32 3.94 -8.06
N LEU A 23 -2.36 4.80 -8.38
CA LEU A 23 -1.93 5.10 -9.75
C LEU A 23 -0.63 4.37 -10.13
N LEU A 24 -0.02 3.63 -9.19
CA LEU A 24 1.22 2.92 -9.40
C LEU A 24 0.94 1.49 -9.88
N LYS A 25 1.77 1.02 -10.81
CA LYS A 25 1.77 -0.39 -11.27
C LYS A 25 2.74 -1.27 -10.48
N GLU A 26 3.75 -0.63 -9.89
CA GLU A 26 4.81 -1.25 -9.13
C GLU A 26 5.02 -0.45 -7.85
N LEU A 27 5.18 -1.16 -6.73
CA LEU A 27 5.39 -0.58 -5.43
C LEU A 27 6.57 -1.31 -4.77
N ASN A 28 7.71 -0.64 -4.61
CA ASN A 28 8.86 -1.22 -3.92
C ASN A 28 8.94 -0.68 -2.49
N LEU A 29 8.87 -1.58 -1.51
CA LEU A 29 9.01 -1.27 -0.08
C LEU A 29 10.17 -2.03 0.58
N SER A 30 11.06 -2.64 -0.20
CA SER A 30 12.14 -3.52 0.29
C SER A 30 13.15 -2.83 1.21
N GLU A 31 13.33 -1.51 1.09
CA GLU A 31 14.22 -0.71 1.94
C GLU A 31 13.56 -0.29 3.27
N HIS A 32 12.30 -0.66 3.50
CA HIS A 32 11.55 -0.30 4.70
C HIS A 32 11.26 -1.52 5.55
N GLU A 33 11.61 -1.46 6.84
CA GLU A 33 11.22 -2.49 7.80
C GLU A 33 9.72 -2.38 8.11
N LEU A 34 8.95 -3.38 7.67
CA LEU A 34 7.51 -3.42 7.87
C LEU A 34 7.18 -4.45 8.97
N GLY A 35 6.65 -3.97 10.09
CA GLY A 35 6.08 -4.86 11.11
C GLY A 35 4.83 -5.59 10.61
N TYR A 36 4.44 -6.67 11.31
CA TYR A 36 3.30 -7.53 10.94
C TYR A 36 2.00 -6.75 10.65
N THR A 37 1.64 -5.80 11.52
CA THR A 37 0.46 -4.96 11.35
C THR A 37 0.50 -4.19 10.02
N ARG A 38 1.68 -3.68 9.66
CA ARG A 38 1.87 -2.87 8.45
C ARG A 38 1.80 -3.71 7.19
N VAL A 39 2.33 -4.93 7.24
CA VAL A 39 2.18 -5.91 6.16
C VAL A 39 0.70 -6.24 5.93
N ASN A 40 -0.08 -6.49 6.98
CA ASN A 40 -1.52 -6.76 6.85
C ASN A 40 -2.29 -5.57 6.26
N GLN A 41 -1.96 -4.34 6.65
CA GLN A 41 -2.56 -3.14 6.07
C GLN A 41 -2.24 -3.02 4.57
N ILE A 42 -0.99 -3.29 4.17
CA ILE A 42 -0.59 -3.27 2.75
C ILE A 42 -1.32 -4.36 1.96
N VAL A 43 -1.46 -5.57 2.51
CA VAL A 43 -2.27 -6.63 1.89
C VAL A 43 -3.71 -6.17 1.68
N ALA A 44 -4.32 -5.50 2.66
CA ALA A 44 -5.67 -4.95 2.53
C ALA A 44 -5.75 -3.85 1.44
N LEU A 45 -4.71 -3.03 1.28
CA LEU A 45 -4.61 -2.06 0.18
C LEU A 45 -4.52 -2.75 -1.18
N LEU A 46 -3.70 -3.80 -1.31
CA LEU A 46 -3.54 -4.56 -2.56
C LEU A 46 -4.82 -5.30 -2.99
N GLN A 47 -5.63 -5.73 -2.02
CA GLN A 47 -6.94 -6.32 -2.29
C GLN A 47 -7.98 -5.29 -2.73
N ASP A 48 -7.73 -4.00 -2.49
CA ASP A 48 -8.69 -2.96 -2.86
C ASP A 48 -8.87 -2.88 -4.37
N LYS A 49 -10.12 -2.83 -4.82
CA LYS A 49 -10.47 -2.78 -6.25
C LYS A 49 -9.89 -1.59 -7.01
N HIS A 50 -9.49 -0.53 -6.30
CA HIS A 50 -8.88 0.66 -6.89
C HIS A 50 -7.36 0.55 -6.97
N CYS A 51 -6.74 -0.44 -6.33
CA CYS A 51 -5.31 -0.65 -6.36
C CYS A 51 -4.91 -1.28 -7.71
N GLN A 52 -3.91 -0.68 -8.36
CA GLN A 52 -3.38 -1.10 -9.65
C GLN A 52 -1.96 -1.68 -9.56
N VAL A 53 -1.48 -1.91 -8.33
CA VAL A 53 -0.17 -2.47 -8.08
C VAL A 53 -0.19 -3.95 -8.40
N ASN A 54 0.65 -4.33 -9.36
CA ASN A 54 0.74 -5.70 -9.86
C ASN A 54 2.04 -6.39 -9.43
N THR A 55 2.98 -5.61 -8.90
CA THR A 55 4.32 -6.05 -8.51
C THR A 55 4.71 -5.31 -7.22
N LEU A 56 5.15 -6.09 -6.23
CA LEU A 56 5.55 -5.64 -4.89
C LEU A 56 6.97 -6.13 -4.58
#